data_AF-A0A7W2G1P3-F1
#
_entry.id   AF-A0A7W2G1P3-F1
#
_cell.length_a   1.000
_cell.length_b   1.000
_cell.length_c   1.000
_cell.angle_alpha   90.00
_cell.angle_beta   90.00
_cell.angle_gamma   90.00
#
_symmetry.space_group_name_H-M   'P 1'
#
loop_
_entity.id
_entity.type
_entity.pdbx_description
1 polymer ?
#
loop_
_entity_poly.entity_id
_entity_poly.type
_entity_poly.pdbx_seq_one_letter_code
_entity_poly.pdbx_strand_id
1 'polypeptide(L)'
;MNKKIIFAIIAVSFLTAGCGKINSTNNVQQNVNSDTTQSTSKSETTKSTTTSDSTSDSTSTIDYTQYIKKNWVRNGDINSSSNGNLSILISKIENGKIYGNITAVGSSPAYNMDSSKFEGNINNDTAKCTLLDDSRGNEGNIELLFKSKNSLQAKITITKKSNDNIMRIPEGTFEFTPYNLKDINGLKIIENQTFTVNLNSWGNVKFVSGKLTSGSHIPLVFYLTDEDGNILYTFDVNLPYSIDIEAVSFKDLNKDGLKDIIIIASDTYDGAPKTEIATVYFQNTDGSFKNDSNLDKEINSSGNNKTVTDVTNYVSNKF
;
A
#
# COMPACT_ATOMS: atom_id res chain seq x y z
N MET A 1 -13.42 53.06 39.11
CA MET A 1 -14.17 52.34 40.16
C MET A 1 -13.64 50.92 40.21
N ASN A 2 -13.05 50.56 41.35
CA ASN A 2 -12.45 49.25 41.62
C ASN A 2 -13.49 48.13 41.64
N LYS A 3 -13.09 46.92 41.19
CA LYS A 3 -13.08 45.73 42.06
C LYS A 3 -12.28 44.59 41.42
N LYS A 4 -11.29 44.13 42.18
CA LYS A 4 -10.50 42.91 41.99
C LYS A 4 -11.42 41.70 42.21
N ILE A 5 -11.24 40.64 41.43
CA ILE A 5 -11.70 39.29 41.80
C ILE A 5 -10.51 38.34 41.65
N ILE A 6 -10.16 37.73 42.78
CA ILE A 6 -9.15 36.71 43.01
C ILE A 6 -9.78 35.36 42.66
N PHE A 7 -9.10 34.50 41.91
CA PHE A 7 -9.42 33.07 41.87
C PHE A 7 -8.24 32.27 42.42
N ALA A 8 -8.57 31.52 43.48
CA ALA A 8 -7.70 30.70 44.28
C ALA A 8 -7.31 29.41 43.54
N ILE A 9 -6.03 29.06 43.66
CA ILE A 9 -5.50 27.75 43.26
C ILE A 9 -5.92 26.75 44.33
N ILE A 10 -6.77 25.79 43.97
CA ILE A 10 -7.08 24.63 44.80
C ILE A 10 -6.29 23.45 44.25
N ALA A 11 -5.22 23.10 44.96
CA ALA A 11 -4.55 21.82 44.82
C ALA A 11 -5.41 20.75 45.50
N VAL A 12 -5.83 19.74 44.75
CA VAL A 12 -6.43 18.52 45.32
C VAL A 12 -5.50 17.36 45.00
N SER A 13 -4.77 16.93 46.03
CA SER A 13 -4.06 15.67 46.09
C SER A 13 -5.04 14.59 46.56
N PHE A 14 -5.22 13.53 45.78
CA PHE A 14 -5.76 12.26 46.29
C PHE A 14 -4.75 11.14 46.02
N LEU A 15 -4.20 10.64 47.12
CA LEU A 15 -3.57 9.32 47.24
C LEU A 15 -4.65 8.29 47.61
N THR A 16 -4.28 7.01 47.49
CA THR A 16 -5.00 5.75 47.79
C THR A 16 -5.69 5.15 46.54
N ALA A 17 -5.61 3.86 46.25
CA ALA A 17 -4.91 2.71 46.83
C ALA A 17 -4.70 1.66 45.72
N GLY A 18 -3.64 0.86 45.86
CA GLY A 18 -3.44 -0.34 45.06
C GLY A 18 -4.24 -1.54 45.57
N CYS A 19 -4.64 -2.39 44.62
CA CYS A 19 -4.99 -3.81 44.67
C CYS A 19 -5.48 -4.12 43.23
N GLY A 20 -5.16 -5.17 42.49
CA GLY A 20 -4.43 -6.42 42.67
C GLY A 20 -4.79 -7.29 41.45
N LYS A 21 -3.80 -7.99 40.88
CA LYS A 21 -3.83 -9.04 39.84
C LYS A 21 -5.20 -9.69 39.50
N ILE A 22 -5.47 -9.88 38.19
CA ILE A 22 -5.82 -11.19 37.59
C ILE A 22 -5.19 -11.29 36.19
N ASN A 23 -4.40 -12.35 35.96
CA ASN A 23 -3.87 -12.78 34.67
C ASN A 23 -4.97 -13.45 33.82
N SER A 24 -4.90 -13.37 32.50
CA SER A 24 -5.12 -14.58 31.68
C SER A 24 -4.41 -14.50 30.33
N THR A 25 -3.27 -15.18 30.30
CA THR A 25 -2.63 -15.79 29.14
C THR A 25 -3.61 -16.67 28.36
N ASN A 26 -3.63 -16.55 27.03
CA ASN A 26 -3.97 -17.64 26.12
C ASN A 26 -3.27 -17.40 24.77
N ASN A 27 -2.00 -17.77 24.70
CA ASN A 27 -1.32 -18.10 23.44
C ASN A 27 -0.96 -19.58 23.53
N VAL A 28 -1.78 -20.44 22.91
CA VAL A 28 -1.38 -21.82 22.60
C VAL A 28 -0.92 -21.83 21.16
N GLN A 29 0.40 -21.77 21.04
CA GLN A 29 1.17 -22.20 19.89
C GLN A 29 1.08 -23.73 19.82
N GLN A 30 0.55 -24.29 18.74
CA GLN A 30 0.82 -25.69 18.38
C GLN A 30 1.93 -25.70 17.34
N ASN A 31 3.11 -26.12 17.80
CA ASN A 31 4.25 -26.47 16.98
C ASN A 31 4.28 -28.00 16.90
N VAL A 32 4.23 -28.56 15.70
CA VAL A 32 4.53 -29.97 15.46
C VAL A 32 5.92 -30.05 14.84
N ASN A 33 6.84 -30.66 15.59
CA ASN A 33 8.19 -31.02 15.16
C ASN A 33 8.15 -32.23 14.21
N SER A 34 9.00 -32.19 13.18
CA SER A 34 9.64 -33.33 12.51
C SER A 34 10.72 -32.70 11.61
N ASP A 35 11.96 -33.13 11.47
CA ASP A 35 12.80 -34.11 12.15
C ASP A 35 14.23 -33.79 11.71
N THR A 36 15.20 -33.91 12.61
CA THR A 36 16.62 -33.60 12.35
C THR A 36 17.31 -34.85 11.82
N THR A 37 18.12 -34.75 10.77
CA THR A 37 19.18 -35.73 10.51
C THR A 37 20.51 -35.03 10.29
N GLN A 38 21.43 -35.36 11.18
CA GLN A 38 22.80 -34.90 11.28
C GLN A 38 23.71 -35.79 10.41
N SER A 39 24.73 -35.23 9.77
CA SER A 39 25.93 -35.99 9.41
C SER A 39 27.18 -35.11 9.48
N THR A 40 28.25 -35.72 9.97
CA THR A 40 29.42 -35.09 10.61
C THR A 40 30.71 -35.53 9.90
N SER A 41 31.44 -34.55 9.33
CA SER A 41 32.91 -34.34 9.34
C SER A 41 33.97 -35.27 8.66
N LYS A 42 35.02 -34.57 8.18
CA LYS A 42 36.46 -34.91 7.90
C LYS A 42 36.80 -35.42 6.48
N SER A 43 37.93 -35.09 5.83
CA SER A 43 39.18 -34.37 6.16
C SER A 43 39.88 -33.86 4.88
N GLU A 44 40.85 -32.96 5.08
CA GLU A 44 41.76 -32.26 4.15
C GLU A 44 42.63 -33.14 3.21
N THR A 45 43.05 -32.58 2.06
CA THR A 45 44.43 -32.69 1.53
C THR A 45 44.75 -31.49 0.61
N THR A 46 45.99 -31.00 0.71
CA THR A 46 46.54 -29.74 0.19
C THR A 46 47.08 -29.82 -1.26
N LYS A 47 47.11 -28.65 -1.92
CA LYS A 47 48.12 -28.13 -2.88
C LYS A 47 47.90 -28.36 -4.38
N SER A 48 47.58 -27.29 -5.11
CA SER A 48 48.56 -26.59 -5.98
C SER A 48 47.98 -25.32 -6.63
N THR A 49 48.82 -24.30 -6.62
CA THR A 49 48.65 -22.95 -7.16
C THR A 49 48.53 -22.96 -8.68
N THR A 50 47.52 -22.29 -9.23
CA THR A 50 47.67 -21.57 -10.51
C THR A 50 46.76 -20.35 -10.46
N THR A 51 47.41 -19.20 -10.38
CA THR A 51 46.85 -17.85 -10.51
C THR A 51 46.28 -17.69 -11.91
N SER A 52 44.96 -17.63 -12.01
CA SER A 52 44.25 -17.06 -13.15
C SER A 52 43.39 -15.95 -12.60
N ASP A 53 43.87 -14.73 -12.82
CA ASP A 53 43.19 -13.48 -12.57
C ASP A 53 41.95 -13.43 -13.48
N SER A 54 40.84 -13.98 -12.99
CA SER A 54 39.53 -13.76 -13.58
C SER A 54 38.81 -12.78 -12.67
N THR A 55 38.87 -11.51 -13.06
CA THR A 55 37.86 -10.52 -12.73
C THR A 55 36.49 -11.13 -13.06
N SER A 56 35.86 -11.76 -12.06
CA SER A 56 34.45 -12.06 -12.11
C SER A 56 33.76 -10.72 -12.07
N ASP A 57 33.45 -10.20 -13.25
CA ASP A 57 32.45 -9.16 -13.43
C ASP A 57 31.15 -9.77 -12.90
N SER A 58 30.91 -9.57 -11.60
CA SER A 58 29.67 -9.97 -10.96
C SER A 58 28.61 -9.04 -11.53
N THR A 59 28.07 -9.37 -12.69
CA THR A 59 26.84 -8.80 -13.21
C THR A 59 25.76 -9.14 -12.19
N SER A 60 25.60 -8.29 -11.19
CA SER A 60 24.53 -8.39 -10.22
C SER A 60 23.23 -8.38 -11.03
N THR A 61 22.58 -9.53 -11.12
CA THR A 61 21.32 -9.65 -11.85
C THR A 61 20.33 -8.72 -11.17
N ILE A 62 19.74 -7.80 -11.93
CA ILE A 62 18.80 -6.82 -11.40
C ILE A 62 17.57 -7.58 -10.90
N ASP A 63 17.26 -7.41 -9.62
CA ASP A 63 16.00 -7.88 -9.06
C ASP A 63 14.87 -6.95 -9.52
N TYR A 64 14.14 -7.31 -10.56
CA TYR A 64 13.06 -6.46 -11.07
C TYR A 64 11.84 -6.39 -10.13
N THR A 65 11.72 -7.32 -9.19
CA THR A 65 10.56 -7.37 -8.29
C THR A 65 10.45 -6.10 -7.45
N GLN A 66 11.58 -5.46 -7.14
CA GLN A 66 11.64 -4.20 -6.41
C GLN A 66 11.01 -3.00 -7.15
N TYR A 67 10.69 -3.13 -8.45
CA TYR A 67 10.08 -2.05 -9.26
C TYR A 67 8.58 -2.24 -9.51
N ILE A 68 8.08 -3.46 -9.32
CA ILE A 68 6.72 -3.86 -9.67
C ILE A 68 5.74 -3.38 -8.59
N LYS A 69 4.54 -2.98 -9.02
CA LYS A 69 3.40 -2.54 -8.20
C LYS A 69 3.64 -1.31 -7.31
N LYS A 70 4.83 -0.71 -7.35
CA LYS A 70 5.11 0.59 -6.70
C LYS A 70 4.57 1.74 -7.53
N ASN A 71 3.99 2.73 -6.86
CA ASN A 71 3.64 4.00 -7.51
C ASN A 71 4.89 4.89 -7.56
N TRP A 72 5.51 5.00 -8.74
CA TRP A 72 6.69 5.83 -8.98
C TRP A 72 6.24 7.24 -9.32
N VAL A 73 6.61 8.23 -8.52
CA VAL A 73 6.22 9.64 -8.70
C VAL A 73 7.43 10.45 -9.12
N ARG A 74 7.25 11.36 -10.09
CA ARG A 74 8.33 12.21 -10.58
C ARG A 74 8.90 13.06 -9.43
N ASN A 75 10.22 13.14 -9.36
CA ASN A 75 10.91 13.94 -8.37
C ASN A 75 10.50 15.42 -8.50
N GLY A 76 10.07 16.01 -7.38
CA GLY A 76 9.55 17.38 -7.33
C GLY A 76 8.02 17.49 -7.40
N ASP A 77 7.31 16.40 -7.76
CA ASP A 77 5.83 16.38 -7.74
C ASP A 77 5.29 15.98 -6.37
N ILE A 78 6.12 15.33 -5.55
CA ILE A 78 5.80 15.03 -4.15
C ILE A 78 5.55 16.35 -3.40
N ASN A 79 4.31 16.56 -2.96
CA ASN A 79 3.81 17.77 -2.29
C ASN A 79 3.71 19.05 -3.15
N SER A 80 3.84 18.97 -4.48
CA SER A 80 3.62 20.11 -5.37
C SER A 80 2.19 20.11 -5.91
N SER A 81 1.43 21.17 -5.62
CA SER A 81 0.09 21.38 -6.20
C SER A 81 0.14 22.19 -7.51
N SER A 82 1.31 22.69 -7.90
CA SER A 82 1.45 23.68 -8.98
C SER A 82 1.96 23.10 -10.29
N ASN A 83 2.74 22.02 -10.26
CA ASN A 83 3.27 21.37 -11.46
C ASN A 83 2.55 20.04 -11.62
N GLY A 84 1.79 19.87 -12.70
CA GLY A 84 1.02 18.65 -12.93
C GLY A 84 1.82 17.38 -12.64
N ASN A 85 1.21 16.46 -11.88
CA ASN A 85 1.82 15.26 -11.34
C ASN A 85 2.05 14.23 -12.44
N LEU A 86 3.22 13.59 -12.44
CA LEU A 86 3.54 12.48 -13.32
C LEU A 86 3.88 11.24 -12.49
N SER A 87 3.21 10.12 -12.78
CA SER A 87 3.49 8.85 -12.14
C SER A 87 3.54 7.67 -13.10
N ILE A 88 4.30 6.65 -12.70
CA ILE A 88 4.47 5.39 -13.41
C ILE A 88 4.14 4.24 -12.45
N LEU A 89 3.35 3.28 -12.92
CA LEU A 89 3.11 2.01 -12.24
C LEU A 89 3.53 0.88 -13.16
N ILE A 90 4.56 0.13 -12.77
CA ILE A 90 4.95 -1.10 -13.47
C ILE A 90 4.08 -2.23 -12.90
N SER A 91 3.13 -2.73 -13.68
CA SER A 91 2.19 -3.74 -13.20
C SER A 91 2.78 -5.14 -13.20
N LYS A 92 3.63 -5.46 -14.19
CA LYS A 92 4.15 -6.80 -14.39
C LYS A 92 5.47 -6.79 -15.17
N ILE A 93 6.39 -7.65 -14.77
CA ILE A 93 7.58 -8.03 -15.54
C ILE A 93 7.65 -9.55 -15.58
N GLU A 94 7.63 -10.13 -16.78
CA GLU A 94 7.72 -11.58 -16.96
C GLU A 94 8.34 -11.90 -18.33
N ASN A 95 9.15 -12.95 -18.40
CA ASN A 95 9.70 -13.44 -19.68
C ASN A 95 10.37 -12.35 -20.54
N GLY A 96 11.08 -11.40 -19.91
CA GLY A 96 11.73 -10.28 -20.59
C GLY A 96 10.79 -9.17 -21.07
N LYS A 97 9.48 -9.28 -20.82
CA LYS A 97 8.49 -8.26 -21.13
C LYS A 97 8.12 -7.46 -19.89
N ILE A 98 7.73 -6.20 -20.12
CA ILE A 98 7.27 -5.27 -19.09
C ILE A 98 5.93 -4.67 -19.49
N TYR A 99 5.09 -4.45 -18.49
CA TYR A 99 3.77 -3.84 -18.62
C TYR A 99 3.57 -2.81 -17.52
N GLY A 100 2.83 -1.75 -17.82
CA GLY A 100 2.51 -0.74 -16.82
C GLY A 100 1.60 0.36 -17.35
N ASN A 101 1.48 1.41 -16.55
CA ASN A 101 0.73 2.62 -16.89
C ASN A 101 1.55 3.84 -16.52
N ILE A 102 1.40 4.90 -17.30
CA ILE A 102 1.86 6.24 -16.99
C ILE A 102 0.66 7.17 -16.92
N THR A 103 0.64 8.03 -15.91
CA THR A 103 -0.45 8.98 -15.68
C THR A 103 0.11 10.36 -15.43
N ALA A 104 -0.42 11.34 -16.15
CA ALA A 104 -0.16 12.75 -15.95
C ALA A 104 -1.45 13.44 -15.49
N VAL A 105 -1.39 14.16 -14.36
CA VAL A 105 -2.53 14.90 -13.80
C VAL A 105 -2.19 16.38 -13.78
N GLY A 106 -3.02 17.20 -14.40
CA GLY A 106 -2.87 18.65 -14.42
C GLY A 106 -3.14 19.28 -13.06
N SER A 107 -2.75 20.55 -12.93
CA SER A 107 -2.92 21.29 -11.69
C SER A 107 -4.39 21.69 -11.45
N SER A 108 -4.68 22.09 -10.20
CA SER A 108 -5.92 22.74 -9.81
C SER A 108 -6.23 23.96 -10.72
N PRO A 109 -7.50 24.25 -11.02
CA PRO A 109 -8.73 23.60 -10.51
C PRO A 109 -9.27 22.49 -11.41
N ALA A 110 -8.75 22.35 -12.63
CA ALA A 110 -9.32 21.45 -13.63
C ALA A 110 -8.91 19.98 -13.42
N TYR A 111 -7.72 19.73 -12.86
CA TYR A 111 -7.17 18.39 -12.65
C TYR A 111 -7.26 17.48 -13.90
N ASN A 112 -7.10 18.08 -15.08
CA ASN A 112 -7.19 17.35 -16.34
C ASN A 112 -6.18 16.20 -16.34
N MET A 113 -6.62 15.00 -16.67
CA MET A 113 -5.75 13.82 -16.67
C MET A 113 -5.44 13.38 -18.09
N ASP A 114 -4.26 12.83 -18.30
CA ASP A 114 -3.92 12.00 -19.44
C ASP A 114 -3.22 10.74 -18.93
N SER A 115 -3.51 9.60 -19.53
CA SER A 115 -2.96 8.32 -19.10
C SER A 115 -2.80 7.39 -20.28
N SER A 116 -1.77 6.56 -20.23
CA SER A 116 -1.50 5.56 -21.25
C SER A 116 -0.94 4.30 -20.58
N LYS A 117 -1.37 3.14 -21.07
CA LYS A 117 -0.68 1.88 -20.79
C LYS A 117 0.66 1.89 -21.50
N PHE A 118 1.60 1.08 -21.05
CA PHE A 118 2.78 0.79 -21.85
C PHE A 118 3.12 -0.68 -21.79
N GLU A 119 3.70 -1.17 -22.88
CA GLU A 119 4.31 -2.49 -22.93
C GLU A 119 5.65 -2.42 -23.67
N GLY A 120 6.57 -3.31 -23.32
CA GLY A 120 7.90 -3.28 -23.90
C GLY A 120 8.75 -4.49 -23.57
N ASN A 121 10.02 -4.40 -23.98
CA ASN A 121 11.02 -5.42 -23.72
C ASN A 121 12.11 -4.85 -22.81
N ILE A 122 12.57 -5.69 -21.88
CA ILE A 122 13.68 -5.40 -20.99
C ILE A 122 14.98 -5.89 -21.63
N ASN A 123 16.01 -5.07 -21.52
CA ASN A 123 17.39 -5.43 -21.78
C ASN A 123 18.25 -4.88 -20.64
N ASN A 124 18.63 -5.77 -19.70
CA ASN A 124 19.39 -5.42 -18.51
C ASN A 124 18.72 -4.29 -17.70
N ASP A 125 19.43 -3.21 -17.42
CA ASP A 125 18.97 -2.04 -16.68
C ASP A 125 18.00 -1.16 -17.47
N THR A 126 17.69 -1.49 -18.73
CA THR A 126 16.80 -0.68 -19.55
C THR A 126 15.55 -1.44 -19.97
N ALA A 127 14.44 -0.72 -20.14
CA ALA A 127 13.28 -1.22 -20.86
C ALA A 127 12.86 -0.22 -21.94
N LYS A 128 12.52 -0.72 -23.12
CA LYS A 128 11.98 0.08 -24.22
C LYS A 128 10.54 -0.31 -24.45
N CYS A 129 9.64 0.64 -24.26
CA CYS A 129 8.21 0.41 -24.28
C CYS A 129 7.50 1.40 -25.21
N THR A 130 6.37 0.96 -25.73
CA THR A 130 5.45 1.78 -26.52
C THR A 130 4.26 2.16 -25.66
N LEU A 131 3.81 3.41 -25.79
CA LEU A 131 2.57 3.89 -25.19
C LEU A 131 1.37 3.32 -25.96
N LEU A 132 0.44 2.73 -25.21
CA LEU A 132 -0.77 2.08 -25.69
C LEU A 132 -1.99 2.77 -25.11
N ASP A 133 -3.09 2.75 -25.87
CA ASP A 133 -4.40 3.22 -25.41
C ASP A 133 -4.35 4.58 -24.71
N ASP A 134 -3.57 5.53 -25.23
CA ASP A 134 -3.49 6.87 -24.66
C ASP A 134 -4.90 7.48 -24.62
N SER A 135 -5.30 7.95 -23.43
CA SER A 135 -6.66 8.40 -23.16
C SER A 135 -7.09 9.57 -24.03
N ARG A 136 -6.12 10.27 -24.64
CA ARG A 136 -6.33 11.41 -25.54
C ARG A 136 -5.89 11.13 -26.97
N GLY A 137 -5.47 9.91 -27.28
CA GLY A 137 -5.11 9.46 -28.63
C GLY A 137 -3.71 9.87 -29.09
N ASN A 138 -2.80 10.17 -28.18
CA ASN A 138 -1.38 10.35 -28.50
C ASN A 138 -0.71 8.99 -28.77
N GLU A 139 0.38 9.00 -29.54
CA GLU A 139 1.27 7.84 -29.69
C GLU A 139 2.67 8.24 -29.25
N GLY A 140 3.40 7.32 -28.63
CA GLY A 140 4.73 7.60 -28.12
C GLY A 140 5.45 6.39 -27.57
N ASN A 141 6.61 6.64 -26.99
CA ASN A 141 7.47 5.63 -26.38
C ASN A 141 7.96 6.10 -25.01
N ILE A 142 8.21 5.12 -24.15
CA ILE A 142 8.84 5.31 -22.84
C ILE A 142 10.05 4.38 -22.74
N GLU A 143 11.22 4.96 -22.49
CA GLU A 143 12.44 4.23 -22.17
C GLU A 143 12.67 4.33 -20.65
N LEU A 144 12.64 3.20 -19.95
CA LEU A 144 12.89 3.12 -18.52
C LEU A 144 14.35 2.72 -18.26
N LEU A 145 14.96 3.31 -17.24
CA LEU A 145 16.28 2.94 -16.72
C LEU A 145 16.15 2.61 -15.23
N PHE A 146 16.37 1.34 -14.90
CA PHE A 146 16.33 0.76 -13.56
C PHE A 146 17.64 1.06 -12.83
N LYS A 147 17.65 2.06 -11.95
CA LYS A 147 18.88 2.50 -11.26
C LYS A 147 19.07 1.79 -9.93
N SER A 148 18.08 1.89 -9.04
CA SER A 148 18.11 1.25 -7.73
C SER A 148 16.69 1.07 -7.17
N LYS A 149 16.56 0.42 -6.00
CA LYS A 149 15.27 0.19 -5.33
C LYS A 149 14.42 1.44 -5.11
N ASN A 150 15.05 2.62 -5.07
CA ASN A 150 14.43 3.91 -4.80
C ASN A 150 14.58 4.91 -5.96
N SER A 151 15.09 4.48 -7.12
CA SER A 151 15.34 5.38 -8.25
C SER A 151 15.04 4.70 -9.59
N LEU A 152 14.16 5.36 -10.34
CA LEU A 152 13.78 4.99 -11.69
C LEU A 152 13.90 6.25 -12.56
N GLN A 153 14.47 6.12 -13.76
CA GLN A 153 14.43 7.19 -14.76
C GLN A 153 13.52 6.77 -15.90
N ALA A 154 12.76 7.71 -16.45
CA ALA A 154 12.00 7.50 -17.68
C ALA A 154 12.25 8.62 -18.68
N LYS A 155 12.52 8.24 -19.93
CA LYS A 155 12.54 9.14 -21.08
C LYS A 155 11.29 8.92 -21.91
N ILE A 156 10.50 9.97 -22.09
CA ILE A 156 9.20 9.95 -22.75
C ILE A 156 9.30 10.75 -24.05
N THR A 157 8.87 10.15 -25.15
CA THR A 157 8.83 10.77 -26.48
C THR A 157 7.45 10.59 -27.10
N ILE A 158 6.81 11.68 -27.52
CA ILE A 158 5.51 11.63 -28.21
C ILE A 158 5.76 11.68 -29.71
N THR A 159 5.47 10.58 -30.41
CA THR A 159 5.69 10.43 -31.85
C THR A 159 4.54 10.98 -32.68
N LYS A 160 3.33 11.01 -32.12
CA LYS A 160 2.15 11.60 -32.74
C LYS A 160 1.29 12.26 -31.68
N LYS A 161 0.95 13.51 -31.92
CA LYS A 161 0.13 14.32 -31.03
C LYS A 161 -1.32 14.26 -31.52
N SER A 162 -2.25 14.01 -30.61
CA SER A 162 -3.66 14.12 -30.94
C SER A 162 -4.07 15.60 -31.07
N ASN A 163 -5.28 15.83 -31.56
CA ASN A 163 -5.86 17.17 -31.62
C ASN A 163 -6.36 17.65 -30.25
N ASP A 164 -6.50 16.75 -29.26
CA ASP A 164 -6.88 17.10 -27.91
C ASP A 164 -5.63 17.58 -27.14
N ASN A 165 -5.62 18.86 -26.80
CA ASN A 165 -4.50 19.54 -26.16
C ASN A 165 -4.78 19.93 -24.69
N ILE A 166 -5.85 19.43 -24.10
CA ILE A 166 -6.28 19.80 -22.74
C ILE A 166 -5.25 19.33 -21.68
N MET A 167 -4.67 18.15 -21.87
CA MET A 167 -3.58 17.60 -21.05
C MET A 167 -2.75 16.66 -21.91
N ARG A 168 -1.47 16.50 -21.59
CA ARG A 168 -0.63 15.49 -22.23
C ARG A 168 0.39 14.94 -21.26
N ILE A 169 0.73 13.67 -21.42
CA ILE A 169 1.98 13.13 -20.87
C ILE A 169 3.15 14.00 -21.38
N PRO A 170 4.00 14.55 -20.48
CA PRO A 170 5.07 15.45 -20.86
C PRO A 170 6.20 14.70 -21.58
N GLU A 171 6.79 15.36 -22.58
CA GLU A 171 8.00 14.87 -23.26
C GLU A 171 9.23 15.29 -22.45
N GLY A 172 10.23 14.40 -22.35
CA GLY A 172 11.45 14.70 -21.61
C GLY A 172 12.06 13.48 -20.93
N THR A 173 13.09 13.72 -20.12
CA THR A 173 13.69 12.71 -19.25
C THR A 173 13.45 13.13 -17.81
N PHE A 174 12.88 12.22 -17.03
CA PHE A 174 12.44 12.49 -15.67
C PHE A 174 12.97 11.41 -14.71
N GLU A 175 13.27 11.84 -13.48
CA GLU A 175 13.61 10.94 -12.38
C GLU A 175 12.38 10.71 -11.52
N PHE A 176 12.23 9.49 -11.03
CA PHE A 176 11.12 9.04 -10.20
C PHE A 176 11.62 8.36 -8.94
N THR A 177 10.85 8.54 -7.87
CA THR A 177 11.01 7.89 -6.58
C THR A 177 9.71 7.20 -6.20
N PRO A 178 9.75 6.10 -5.43
CA PRO A 178 8.53 5.45 -4.99
C PRO A 178 7.77 6.35 -4.01
N TYR A 179 6.46 6.49 -4.21
CA TYR A 179 5.60 7.23 -3.30
C TYR A 179 5.54 6.51 -1.95
N ASN A 180 5.81 7.24 -0.88
CA ASN A 180 5.99 6.65 0.44
C ASN A 180 5.00 7.24 1.45
N LEU A 181 4.66 6.47 2.49
CA LEU A 181 3.76 6.94 3.55
C LEU A 181 4.22 8.26 4.19
N LYS A 182 5.54 8.47 4.30
CA LYS A 182 6.12 9.71 4.86
C LYS A 182 5.79 10.96 4.02
N ASP A 183 5.45 10.76 2.75
CA ASP A 183 5.12 11.83 1.81
C ASP A 183 3.64 12.24 1.89
N ILE A 184 2.83 11.50 2.66
CA ILE A 184 1.41 11.80 2.86
C ILE A 184 1.25 12.81 4.00
N ASN A 185 0.93 14.05 3.64
CA ASN A 185 0.69 15.10 4.62
C ASN A 185 -0.47 14.75 5.57
N GLY A 186 -0.20 14.81 6.88
CA GLY A 186 -1.19 14.56 7.92
C GLY A 186 -1.52 13.10 8.18
N LEU A 187 -0.81 12.15 7.58
CA LEU A 187 -1.01 10.74 7.89
C LEU A 187 -0.59 10.43 9.33
N LYS A 188 -1.54 9.90 10.12
CA LYS A 188 -1.28 9.28 11.41
C LYS A 188 -1.60 7.80 11.33
N ILE A 189 -0.57 6.96 11.50
CA ILE A 189 -0.71 5.50 11.48
C ILE A 189 -1.38 5.03 12.77
N ILE A 190 -2.30 4.08 12.63
CA ILE A 190 -2.96 3.36 13.73
C ILE A 190 -2.17 2.08 13.94
N GLU A 191 -1.12 2.15 14.77
CA GLU A 191 -0.12 1.09 14.90
C GLU A 191 -0.69 -0.25 15.36
N ASN A 192 -1.68 -0.23 16.26
CA ASN A 192 -2.35 -1.45 16.75
C ASN A 192 -3.32 -2.07 15.73
N GLN A 193 -3.57 -1.41 14.59
CA GLN A 193 -4.38 -1.91 13.47
C GLN A 193 -3.57 -1.98 12.18
N THR A 194 -2.25 -2.11 12.30
CA THR A 194 -1.31 -2.19 11.19
C THR A 194 -0.52 -3.50 11.31
N PHE A 195 -0.50 -4.30 10.24
CA PHE A 195 -0.07 -5.70 10.31
C PHE A 195 0.85 -6.07 9.16
N THR A 196 1.89 -6.84 9.44
CA THR A 196 2.59 -7.59 8.39
C THR A 196 1.79 -8.85 8.10
N VAL A 197 1.42 -9.06 6.84
CA VAL A 197 0.53 -10.13 6.41
C VAL A 197 0.94 -10.68 5.06
N ASN A 198 0.81 -11.99 4.89
CA ASN A 198 0.88 -12.60 3.57
C ASN A 198 -0.50 -12.55 2.89
N LEU A 199 -0.65 -11.75 1.83
CA LEU A 199 -1.89 -11.57 1.06
C LEU A 199 -1.76 -12.20 -0.33
N ASN A 200 -1.41 -13.49 -0.41
CA ASN A 200 -1.45 -14.29 -1.65
C ASN A 200 -0.79 -13.59 -2.85
N SER A 201 -1.55 -12.90 -3.71
CA SER A 201 -1.09 -12.17 -4.90
C SER A 201 -0.08 -11.05 -4.61
N TRP A 202 0.05 -10.65 -3.35
CA TRP A 202 1.02 -9.66 -2.86
C TRP A 202 2.22 -10.25 -2.13
N GLY A 203 2.18 -11.54 -1.75
CA GLY A 203 3.17 -12.09 -0.83
C GLY A 203 3.13 -11.38 0.53
N ASN A 204 4.28 -11.21 1.16
CA ASN A 204 4.40 -10.52 2.45
C ASN A 204 4.41 -9.00 2.24
N VAL A 205 3.41 -8.33 2.78
CA VAL A 205 3.26 -6.87 2.74
C VAL A 205 2.84 -6.34 4.10
N LYS A 206 2.97 -5.03 4.32
CA LYS A 206 2.41 -4.36 5.48
C LYS A 206 1.05 -3.75 5.10
N PHE A 207 -0.02 -4.22 5.72
CA PHE A 207 -1.32 -3.55 5.70
C PHE A 207 -1.30 -2.42 6.73
N VAL A 208 -1.41 -1.18 6.27
CA VAL A 208 -1.30 0.02 7.09
C VAL A 208 -2.66 0.68 7.21
N SER A 209 -3.13 0.83 8.44
CA SER A 209 -4.30 1.63 8.78
C SER A 209 -3.87 3.01 9.26
N GLY A 210 -4.55 4.07 8.83
CA GLY A 210 -4.24 5.42 9.26
C GLY A 210 -5.41 6.39 9.18
N LYS A 211 -5.15 7.62 9.63
CA LYS A 211 -6.05 8.77 9.54
C LYS A 211 -5.34 9.94 8.87
N LEU A 212 -6.03 10.68 8.00
CA LEU A 212 -5.52 11.95 7.48
C LEU A 212 -6.00 13.11 8.35
N THR A 213 -5.10 13.78 9.05
CA THR A 213 -5.45 14.82 10.04
C THR A 213 -5.20 16.24 9.58
N SER A 214 -4.80 16.47 8.32
CA SER A 214 -4.50 17.80 7.81
C SER A 214 -5.74 18.59 7.34
N GLY A 215 -6.91 17.95 7.25
CA GLY A 215 -8.16 18.57 6.80
C GLY A 215 -9.18 18.81 7.93
N SER A 216 -10.31 19.43 7.59
CA SER A 216 -11.48 19.56 8.49
C SER A 216 -12.21 18.24 8.73
N HIS A 217 -11.98 17.26 7.87
CA HIS A 217 -12.46 15.89 8.00
C HIS A 217 -11.26 14.97 8.27
N ILE A 218 -11.46 13.97 9.11
CA ILE A 218 -10.44 12.98 9.48
C ILE A 218 -10.86 11.62 8.89
N PRO A 219 -10.62 11.36 7.60
CA PRO A 219 -10.93 10.06 7.01
C PRO A 219 -9.97 8.98 7.49
N LEU A 220 -10.47 7.74 7.55
CA LEU A 220 -9.63 6.56 7.56
C LEU A 220 -9.02 6.35 6.17
N VAL A 221 -7.79 5.85 6.16
CA VAL A 221 -7.07 5.43 4.95
C VAL A 221 -6.38 4.10 5.20
N PHE A 222 -6.33 3.28 4.16
CA PHE A 222 -5.62 2.00 4.20
C PHE A 222 -4.67 1.89 3.03
N TYR A 223 -3.52 1.27 3.27
CA TYR A 223 -2.48 1.04 2.26
C TYR A 223 -1.90 -0.36 2.38
N LEU A 224 -1.43 -0.91 1.26
CA LEU A 224 -0.39 -1.95 1.29
C LEU A 224 0.95 -1.28 1.03
N THR A 225 1.97 -1.63 1.83
CA THR A 225 3.34 -1.15 1.64
C THR A 225 4.36 -2.27 1.64
N ASP A 226 5.53 -1.98 1.07
CA ASP A 226 6.74 -2.74 1.36
C ASP A 226 7.31 -2.39 2.74
N GLU A 227 8.45 -3.00 3.10
CA GLU A 227 9.13 -2.81 4.38
C GLU A 227 9.67 -1.38 4.57
N ASP A 228 10.00 -0.69 3.47
CA ASP A 228 10.49 0.70 3.48
C ASP A 228 9.34 1.72 3.55
N GLY A 229 8.07 1.27 3.57
CA GLY A 229 6.89 2.12 3.59
C GLY A 229 6.50 2.68 2.22
N ASN A 230 7.05 2.14 1.13
CA ASN A 230 6.63 2.51 -0.22
C ASN A 230 5.24 1.93 -0.51
N ILE A 231 4.36 2.75 -1.05
CA ILE A 231 2.96 2.39 -1.26
C ILE A 231 2.85 1.53 -2.51
N LEU A 232 2.26 0.35 -2.31
CA LEU A 232 2.00 -0.67 -3.32
C LEU A 232 0.53 -0.70 -3.74
N TYR A 233 -0.37 -0.37 -2.82
CA TYR A 233 -1.80 -0.32 -3.06
C TYR A 233 -2.45 0.72 -2.16
N THR A 234 -3.42 1.46 -2.69
CA THR A 234 -4.28 2.38 -1.95
C THR A 234 -5.70 1.87 -2.03
N PHE A 235 -6.37 1.73 -0.89
CA PHE A 235 -7.75 1.27 -0.84
C PHE A 235 -8.72 2.45 -0.98
N ASP A 236 -9.79 2.24 -1.76
CA ASP A 236 -10.93 3.14 -1.77
C ASP A 236 -11.78 2.90 -0.51
N VAL A 237 -11.83 3.90 0.37
CA VAL A 237 -12.49 3.79 1.67
C VAL A 237 -13.89 4.41 1.61
N ASN A 238 -14.91 3.56 1.68
CA ASN A 238 -16.32 3.95 1.71
C ASN A 238 -16.87 3.92 3.14
N LEU A 239 -16.17 4.57 4.07
CA LEU A 239 -16.56 4.63 5.47
C LEU A 239 -16.87 6.08 5.89
N PRO A 240 -17.77 6.29 6.87
CA PRO A 240 -18.04 7.63 7.39
C PRO A 240 -16.80 8.31 7.97
N TYR A 241 -16.86 9.64 8.08
CA TYR A 241 -15.90 10.40 8.86
C TYR A 241 -16.17 10.19 10.36
N SER A 242 -15.14 10.39 11.20
CA SER A 242 -15.24 10.25 12.67
C SER A 242 -15.56 8.82 13.14
N ILE A 243 -14.74 7.88 12.68
CA ILE A 243 -14.79 6.48 13.11
C ILE A 243 -13.43 6.02 13.63
N ASP A 244 -13.43 5.04 14.52
CA ASP A 244 -12.24 4.32 14.99
C ASP A 244 -12.27 2.88 14.52
N ILE A 245 -11.10 2.30 14.26
CA ILE A 245 -10.98 0.90 13.85
C ILE A 245 -10.99 0.02 15.10
N GLU A 246 -11.94 -0.91 15.15
CA GLU A 246 -12.06 -1.90 16.21
C GLU A 246 -11.30 -3.18 15.85
N ALA A 247 -11.38 -3.62 14.59
CA ALA A 247 -10.70 -4.83 14.15
C ALA A 247 -10.37 -4.80 12.65
N VAL A 248 -9.23 -5.41 12.30
CA VAL A 248 -8.89 -5.81 10.94
C VAL A 248 -8.59 -7.31 10.95
N SER A 249 -9.08 -8.04 9.94
CA SER A 249 -8.83 -9.47 9.79
C SER A 249 -8.62 -9.84 8.34
N PHE A 250 -7.79 -10.87 8.11
CA PHE A 250 -7.43 -11.36 6.79
C PHE A 250 -7.82 -12.82 6.65
N LYS A 251 -8.81 -13.13 5.80
CA LYS A 251 -9.37 -14.48 5.64
C LYS A 251 -9.88 -14.68 4.22
N ASP A 252 -9.80 -15.89 3.71
CA ASP A 252 -10.49 -16.28 2.47
C ASP A 252 -11.98 -16.49 2.78
N LEU A 253 -12.83 -15.53 2.40
CA LEU A 253 -14.25 -15.52 2.77
C LEU A 253 -15.12 -16.18 1.70
N ASN A 254 -14.72 -16.04 0.42
CA ASN A 254 -15.41 -16.55 -0.76
C ASN A 254 -14.86 -17.92 -1.25
N LYS A 255 -13.84 -18.46 -0.58
CA LYS A 255 -13.19 -19.76 -0.86
C LYS A 255 -12.47 -19.81 -2.22
N ASP A 256 -11.96 -18.67 -2.68
CA ASP A 256 -11.19 -18.60 -3.94
C ASP A 256 -9.67 -18.85 -3.77
N GLY A 257 -9.24 -19.09 -2.52
CA GLY A 257 -7.84 -19.31 -2.17
C GLY A 257 -7.05 -18.03 -1.93
N LEU A 258 -7.66 -16.85 -2.04
CA LEU A 258 -7.07 -15.54 -1.77
C LEU A 258 -7.65 -14.97 -0.47
N LYS A 259 -6.79 -14.35 0.34
CA LYS A 259 -7.28 -13.67 1.55
C LYS A 259 -7.96 -12.36 1.20
N ASP A 260 -9.17 -12.21 1.70
CA ASP A 260 -9.94 -10.98 1.76
C ASP A 260 -9.67 -10.24 3.06
N ILE A 261 -10.12 -8.98 3.13
CA ILE A 261 -9.93 -8.11 4.28
C ILE A 261 -11.29 -7.77 4.88
N ILE A 262 -11.46 -8.04 6.17
CA ILE A 262 -12.56 -7.54 6.99
C ILE A 262 -12.04 -6.36 7.80
N ILE A 263 -12.77 -5.24 7.77
CA ILE A 263 -12.53 -4.10 8.63
C ILE A 263 -13.81 -3.83 9.41
N ILE A 264 -13.71 -3.79 10.73
CA ILE A 264 -14.78 -3.34 11.62
C ILE A 264 -14.31 -2.03 12.24
N ALA A 265 -15.09 -0.99 12.02
CA ALA A 265 -14.94 0.31 12.63
C ALA A 265 -16.14 0.64 13.51
N SER A 266 -16.06 1.71 14.26
CA SER A 266 -17.16 2.19 15.10
C SER A 266 -17.28 3.70 15.03
N ASP A 267 -18.51 4.19 15.10
CA ASP A 267 -18.77 5.62 15.20
C ASP A 267 -18.24 6.18 16.53
N THR A 268 -17.47 7.28 16.44
CA THR A 268 -16.94 8.02 17.58
C THR A 268 -17.70 9.31 17.85
N TYR A 269 -18.86 9.52 17.22
CA TYR A 269 -19.67 10.71 17.44
C TYR A 269 -20.27 10.73 18.85
N ASP A 270 -19.94 11.78 19.61
CA ASP A 270 -20.41 11.97 20.97
C ASP A 270 -21.94 12.08 21.04
N GLY A 271 -22.56 11.23 21.86
CA GLY A 271 -23.99 11.28 22.17
C GLY A 271 -24.88 10.29 21.38
N ALA A 272 -24.31 9.51 20.46
CA ALA A 272 -24.98 8.36 19.84
C ALA A 272 -24.45 7.03 20.43
N PRO A 273 -25.25 5.95 20.42
CA PRO A 273 -24.74 4.63 20.74
C PRO A 273 -23.61 4.26 19.77
N LYS A 274 -22.48 3.78 20.31
CA LYS A 274 -21.38 3.25 19.51
C LYS A 274 -21.95 2.18 18.58
N THR A 275 -21.91 2.46 17.27
CA THR A 275 -22.46 1.58 16.25
C THR A 275 -21.31 1.10 15.40
N GLU A 276 -21.10 -0.22 15.39
CA GLU A 276 -20.10 -0.85 14.54
C GLU A 276 -20.51 -0.75 13.06
N ILE A 277 -19.52 -0.65 12.19
CA ILE A 277 -19.65 -0.66 10.74
C ILE A 277 -18.60 -1.64 10.23
N ALA A 278 -19.05 -2.67 9.52
CA ALA A 278 -18.19 -3.63 8.85
C ALA A 278 -18.09 -3.30 7.35
N THR A 279 -16.91 -3.45 6.79
CA THR A 279 -16.66 -3.43 5.34
C THR A 279 -15.73 -4.57 4.95
N VAL A 280 -15.96 -5.13 3.76
CA VAL A 280 -15.19 -6.27 3.24
C VAL A 280 -14.57 -5.92 1.89
N TYR A 281 -13.29 -6.28 1.73
CA TYR A 281 -12.54 -6.14 0.49
C TYR A 281 -12.11 -7.52 0.00
N PHE A 282 -12.68 -7.97 -1.12
CA PHE A 282 -12.32 -9.22 -1.77
C PHE A 282 -11.09 -9.05 -2.64
N GLN A 283 -10.14 -9.96 -2.53
CA GLN A 283 -8.93 -9.90 -3.36
C GLN A 283 -9.17 -10.56 -4.71
N ASN A 284 -8.78 -9.90 -5.80
CA ASN A 284 -8.77 -10.47 -7.13
C ASN A 284 -7.42 -11.13 -7.45
N THR A 285 -7.39 -11.97 -8.48
CA THR A 285 -6.17 -12.69 -8.92
C THR A 285 -5.05 -11.78 -9.42
N ASP A 286 -5.36 -10.55 -9.86
CA ASP A 286 -4.37 -9.53 -10.22
C ASP A 286 -3.82 -8.77 -8.99
N GLY A 287 -4.37 -9.04 -7.80
CA GLY A 287 -4.05 -8.39 -6.54
C GLY A 287 -4.86 -7.12 -6.27
N SER A 288 -5.74 -6.68 -7.17
CA SER A 288 -6.68 -5.60 -6.85
C SER A 288 -7.68 -6.05 -5.78
N PHE A 289 -8.27 -5.10 -5.06
CA PHE A 289 -9.29 -5.34 -4.06
C PHE A 289 -10.61 -4.74 -4.48
N LYS A 290 -11.68 -5.53 -4.38
CA LYS A 290 -13.05 -5.11 -4.68
C LYS A 290 -13.87 -5.05 -3.41
N ASN A 291 -14.52 -3.90 -3.18
CA ASN A 291 -15.54 -3.75 -2.16
C ASN A 291 -16.94 -3.83 -2.80
N ASP A 292 -17.86 -4.56 -2.17
CA ASP A 292 -19.28 -4.58 -2.56
C ASP A 292 -20.10 -3.79 -1.53
N SER A 293 -20.44 -2.55 -1.87
CA SER A 293 -21.21 -1.67 -0.99
C SER A 293 -22.59 -2.20 -0.63
N ASN A 294 -23.19 -3.10 -1.42
CA ASN A 294 -24.48 -3.71 -1.08
C ASN A 294 -24.28 -4.81 -0.04
N LEU A 295 -23.23 -5.62 -0.18
CA LEU A 295 -22.87 -6.60 0.84
C LEU A 295 -22.57 -5.92 2.18
N ASP A 296 -21.81 -4.82 2.17
CA ASP A 296 -21.54 -4.04 3.38
C ASP A 296 -22.85 -3.57 4.04
N LYS A 297 -23.81 -3.02 3.27
CA LYS A 297 -25.12 -2.62 3.80
C LYS A 297 -25.87 -3.79 4.40
N GLU A 298 -25.84 -4.96 3.77
CA GLU A 298 -26.50 -6.18 4.25
C GLU A 298 -25.90 -6.70 5.57
N ILE A 299 -24.56 -6.75 5.66
CA ILE A 299 -23.85 -7.12 6.90
C ILE A 299 -24.24 -6.18 8.04
N ASN A 300 -24.18 -4.87 7.78
CA ASN A 300 -24.45 -3.85 8.79
C ASN A 300 -25.92 -3.81 9.21
N SER A 301 -26.85 -3.94 8.28
CA SER A 301 -28.30 -3.89 8.56
C SER A 301 -28.82 -5.14 9.23
N SER A 302 -28.15 -6.29 9.04
CA SER A 302 -28.50 -7.56 9.70
C SER A 302 -27.90 -7.70 11.10
N GLY A 303 -27.03 -6.77 11.52
CA GLY A 303 -26.33 -6.82 12.81
C GLY A 303 -25.16 -7.80 12.86
N ASN A 304 -24.74 -8.37 11.72
CA ASN A 304 -23.59 -9.27 11.61
C ASN A 304 -22.24 -8.52 11.52
N ASN A 305 -22.18 -7.32 12.06
CA ASN A 305 -21.03 -6.41 12.00
C ASN A 305 -20.30 -6.24 13.34
N LYS A 306 -20.65 -7.02 14.37
CA LYS A 306 -20.14 -6.86 15.73
C LYS A 306 -18.76 -7.49 15.92
N THR A 307 -18.54 -8.64 15.32
CA THR A 307 -17.26 -9.35 15.41
C THR A 307 -16.80 -9.86 14.05
N VAL A 308 -15.50 -10.10 13.93
CA VAL A 308 -14.90 -10.72 12.75
C VAL A 308 -15.58 -12.07 12.44
N THR A 309 -15.95 -12.83 13.47
CA THR A 309 -16.63 -14.13 13.32
C THR A 309 -18.02 -13.96 12.73
N ASP A 310 -18.79 -12.95 13.16
CA ASP A 310 -20.13 -12.68 12.62
C ASP A 310 -20.06 -12.33 11.14
N VAL A 311 -19.14 -11.42 10.77
CA VAL A 311 -18.90 -11.04 9.37
C VAL A 311 -18.46 -12.26 8.55
N THR A 312 -17.52 -13.05 9.08
CA THR A 312 -17.03 -14.27 8.41
C THR A 312 -18.19 -15.23 8.11
N ASN A 313 -18.99 -15.55 9.13
CA ASN A 313 -20.11 -16.48 8.99
C ASN A 313 -21.18 -15.95 8.02
N TYR A 314 -21.47 -14.65 8.06
CA TYR A 314 -22.44 -14.03 7.17
C TYR A 314 -22.01 -14.11 5.71
N VAL A 315 -20.76 -13.74 5.43
CA VAL A 315 -20.22 -13.71 4.06
C VAL A 315 -20.06 -15.13 3.52
N SER A 316 -19.47 -16.05 4.29
CA SER A 316 -19.23 -17.43 3.83
C SER A 316 -20.51 -18.22 3.56
N ASN A 317 -21.67 -17.81 4.10
CA ASN A 317 -22.96 -18.42 3.80
C ASN A 317 -23.56 -17.95 2.46
N LYS A 318 -22.97 -16.94 1.81
CA LYS A 318 -23.36 -16.48 0.46
C LYS A 318 -22.57 -17.17 -0.66
N PHE A 319 -21.55 -17.97 -0.33
CA PHE A 319 -20.64 -18.64 -1.26
C PHE A 319 -20.57 -20.16 -1.04
#